data_AF-A0AAE3KPL3-F1
#
_entry.id   AF-A0AAE3KPL3-F1
#
_cell.length_a   1.000
_cell.length_b   1.000
_cell.length_c   1.000
_cell.angle_alpha   90.00
_cell.angle_beta   90.00
_cell.angle_gamma   90.00
#
_symmetry.space_group_name_H-M   'P 1'
#
loop_
_entity.id
_entity.type
_entity.pdbx_description
1 polymer ?
#
loop_
_entity_poly.entity_id
_entity_poly.type
_entity_poly.pdbx_seq_one_letter_code
_entity_poly.pdbx_strand_id
1 'polypeptide(L)'
;MAKKTPSLATVALKKSNTPVAAVPSVSSNEDKPTEQRKGQTLRLSIGAWKQLKHLATDLGKPVHDLLIEAVNDLFSKYGKPPIA
;
A
#
# COMPACT_ATOMS: atom_id res chain seq x y z
N MET A 1 8.14 -58.26 11.67
CA MET A 1 8.77 -56.98 12.04
C MET A 1 7.82 -55.85 11.66
N ALA A 2 7.13 -55.24 12.63
CA ALA A 2 6.11 -54.21 12.37
C ALA A 2 6.71 -52.80 12.52
N LYS A 3 6.59 -51.97 11.47
CA LYS A 3 7.11 -50.60 11.45
C LYS A 3 6.06 -49.65 12.08
N LYS A 4 6.40 -49.03 13.22
CA LYS A 4 5.60 -47.99 13.89
C LYS A 4 5.68 -46.67 13.12
N THR A 5 4.55 -46.14 12.67
CA THR A 5 4.42 -44.77 12.16
C THR A 5 4.26 -43.78 13.32
N PRO A 6 4.99 -42.65 13.36
CA PRO A 6 4.79 -41.64 14.39
C PRO A 6 3.50 -40.86 14.16
N SER A 7 2.73 -40.69 15.24
CA SER A 7 1.44 -39.99 15.30
C SER A 7 1.63 -38.46 15.41
N LEU A 8 0.71 -37.71 14.82
CA LEU A 8 0.66 -36.23 14.74
C LEU A 8 0.54 -35.49 16.10
N ALA A 9 0.54 -36.21 17.21
CA ALA A 9 0.41 -35.64 18.56
C ALA A 9 1.68 -34.95 19.10
N THR A 10 2.82 -35.07 18.42
CA THR A 10 4.12 -34.58 18.94
C THR A 10 4.50 -33.17 18.49
N VAL A 11 3.72 -32.51 17.63
CA VAL A 11 3.95 -31.09 17.27
C VAL A 11 3.08 -30.20 18.17
N ALA A 12 3.24 -30.37 19.48
CA ALA A 12 2.67 -29.48 20.47
C ALA A 12 3.53 -28.21 20.56
N LEU A 13 2.95 -27.11 20.08
CA LEU A 13 3.20 -25.71 20.42
C LEU A 13 4.26 -25.46 21.52
N LYS A 14 5.42 -24.93 21.13
CA LYS A 14 6.25 -24.11 22.01
C LYS A 14 6.20 -22.67 21.53
N LYS A 15 5.14 -21.95 21.93
CA LYS A 15 4.99 -20.51 21.72
C LYS A 15 5.56 -19.79 22.95
N SER A 16 6.82 -19.37 22.88
CA SER A 16 7.38 -18.43 23.86
C SER A 16 6.79 -17.05 23.60
N ASN A 17 5.86 -16.64 24.48
CA ASN A 17 5.25 -15.33 24.47
C ASN A 17 6.12 -14.35 25.26
N THR A 18 6.99 -13.62 24.57
CA THR A 18 7.67 -12.45 25.14
C THR A 18 6.85 -11.22 24.72
N PRO A 19 6.21 -10.48 25.65
CA PRO A 19 5.50 -9.26 25.29
C PRO A 19 6.53 -8.17 25.02
N VAL A 20 6.88 -7.95 23.75
CA VAL A 20 7.47 -6.69 23.31
C VAL A 20 6.36 -5.65 23.43
N ALA A 21 6.53 -4.72 24.37
CA ALA A 21 5.65 -3.59 24.53
C ALA A 21 5.54 -2.85 23.19
N ALA A 22 4.38 -2.98 22.54
CA ALA A 22 4.06 -2.24 21.35
C ALA A 22 3.95 -0.77 21.73
N VAL A 23 4.99 0.01 21.37
CA VAL A 23 4.88 1.47 21.30
C VAL A 23 3.72 1.77 20.35
N PRO A 24 2.69 2.52 20.78
CA PRO A 24 1.65 2.95 19.87
C PRO A 24 2.30 3.88 18.84
N SER A 25 2.40 3.43 17.59
CA SER A 25 2.54 4.35 16.46
C SER A 25 1.32 5.25 16.51
N VAL A 26 1.54 6.47 17.02
CA VAL A 26 0.59 7.56 16.89
C VAL A 26 0.53 7.87 15.40
N SER A 27 -0.35 7.18 14.68
CA SER A 27 -0.86 7.68 13.41
C SER A 27 -1.63 8.94 13.77
N SER A 28 -0.94 10.08 13.69
CA SER A 28 -1.57 11.39 13.65
C SER A 28 -2.44 11.43 12.41
N ASN A 29 -3.65 10.86 12.49
CA ASN A 29 -4.75 11.24 11.62
C ASN A 29 -5.14 12.64 12.09
N GLU A 30 -4.39 13.63 11.61
CA GLU A 30 -4.95 14.95 11.44
C GLU A 30 -6.17 14.77 10.54
N ASP A 31 -7.35 14.96 11.16
CA ASP A 31 -8.65 15.01 10.52
C ASP A 31 -8.66 16.26 9.61
N LYS A 32 -7.93 16.17 8.49
CA LYS A 32 -8.06 17.13 7.41
C LYS A 32 -9.46 16.95 6.85
N PRO A 33 -10.19 18.04 6.57
CA PRO A 33 -11.51 17.95 5.95
C PRO A 33 -11.38 17.03 4.75
N THR A 34 -12.11 15.91 4.78
CA THR A 34 -12.09 14.90 3.73
C THR A 34 -12.71 15.54 2.50
N GLU A 35 -11.86 16.17 1.71
CA GLU A 35 -12.18 16.61 0.36
C GLU A 35 -12.92 15.46 -0.32
N GLN A 36 -14.11 15.74 -0.85
CA GLN A 36 -14.96 14.72 -1.47
C GLN A 36 -14.28 14.18 -2.72
N ARG A 37 -13.45 13.16 -2.56
CA ARG A 37 -12.71 12.53 -3.66
C ARG A 37 -13.58 11.46 -4.31
N LYS A 38 -13.66 11.52 -5.64
CA LYS A 38 -14.33 10.49 -6.44
C LYS A 38 -13.30 9.58 -7.08
N GLY A 39 -13.48 8.27 -6.88
CA GLY A 39 -12.60 7.26 -7.49
C GLY A 39 -12.81 7.17 -9.00
N GLN A 40 -11.71 7.00 -9.74
CA GLN A 40 -11.72 6.69 -11.16
C GLN A 40 -10.92 5.42 -11.43
N THR A 41 -11.47 4.51 -12.23
CA THR A 41 -10.72 3.32 -12.70
C THR A 41 -9.89 3.71 -13.91
N LEU A 42 -8.57 3.63 -13.79
CA LEU A 42 -7.62 3.89 -14.87
C LEU A 42 -7.26 2.59 -15.59
N ARG A 43 -7.32 2.59 -16.93
CA ARG A 43 -6.83 1.48 -17.75
C ARG A 43 -5.48 1.84 -18.35
N LEU A 44 -4.43 1.16 -17.91
CA LEU A 44 -3.08 1.27 -18.46
C LEU A 44 -2.64 -0.06 -19.06
N SER A 45 -1.66 -0.02 -19.96
CA SER A 45 -0.95 -1.23 -20.37
C SER A 45 -0.24 -1.85 -19.15
N ILE A 46 0.00 -3.17 -19.20
CA ILE A 46 0.63 -3.90 -18.10
C ILE A 46 2.02 -3.32 -17.77
N GLY A 47 2.76 -2.87 -18.80
CA GLY A 47 4.09 -2.27 -18.65
C GLY A 47 4.04 -0.92 -17.94
N ALA A 48 3.13 -0.04 -18.37
CA ALA A 48 2.94 1.26 -17.76
C ALA A 48 2.51 1.15 -16.29
N TRP A 49 1.62 0.20 -15.96
CA TRP A 49 1.21 -0.06 -14.58
C TRP A 49 2.37 -0.48 -13.69
N LYS A 50 3.27 -1.35 -14.19
CA LYS A 50 4.48 -1.76 -13.46
C LYS A 50 5.44 -0.59 -13.26
N GLN A 51 5.71 0.19 -14.31
CA GLN A 51 6.58 1.36 -14.21
C GLN A 51 6.07 2.39 -13.22
N LEU A 52 4.75 2.68 -13.23
CA LEU A 52 4.14 3.60 -12.28
C LEU A 52 4.31 3.13 -10.83
N LYS A 53 4.19 1.83 -10.57
CA LYS A 53 4.42 1.25 -9.24
C LYS A 53 5.88 1.31 -8.80
N HIS A 54 6.82 1.05 -9.70
CA HIS A 54 8.24 1.21 -9.38
C HIS A 54 8.54 2.66 -9.05
N LEU A 55 8.08 3.60 -9.87
CA LEU A 55 8.26 5.04 -9.62
C LEU A 55 7.66 5.49 -8.28
N ALA A 56 6.46 5.01 -7.94
CA ALA A 56 5.84 5.25 -6.64
C ALA A 56 6.70 4.72 -5.49
N THR A 57 7.29 3.54 -5.67
CA THR A 57 8.16 2.90 -4.68
C THR A 57 9.46 3.68 -4.51
N ASP A 58 10.10 4.07 -5.62
CA ASP A 58 11.35 4.82 -5.64
C ASP A 58 11.22 6.19 -4.97
N LEU A 59 10.07 6.83 -5.16
CA LEU A 59 9.75 8.14 -4.57
C LEU A 59 9.17 8.05 -3.15
N GLY A 60 8.84 6.85 -2.67
CA GLY A 60 8.16 6.65 -1.38
C GLY A 60 6.77 7.31 -1.31
N LYS A 61 6.10 7.47 -2.46
CA LYS A 61 4.78 8.12 -2.58
C LYS A 61 3.72 7.11 -2.98
N PRO A 62 2.46 7.27 -2.57
CA PRO A 62 1.38 6.45 -3.10
C PRO A 62 1.19 6.73 -4.60
N VAL A 63 0.84 5.70 -5.36
CA VAL A 63 0.56 5.79 -6.81
C VAL A 63 -0.46 6.88 -7.12
N HIS A 64 -1.43 7.09 -6.23
CA HIS A 64 -2.47 8.10 -6.39
C HIS A 64 -1.92 9.52 -6.46
N ASP A 65 -0.91 9.87 -5.64
CA ASP A 65 -0.32 11.21 -5.64
C ASP A 65 0.42 11.52 -6.94
N LEU A 66 1.06 10.51 -7.54
CA LEU A 66 1.68 10.64 -8.86
C LEU A 66 0.65 10.85 -9.97
N LEU A 67 -0.54 10.26 -9.82
CA LEU A 67 -1.63 10.49 -10.76
C LEU A 67 -2.18 11.92 -10.63
N ILE A 68 -2.33 12.43 -9.41
CA ILE A 68 -2.72 13.82 -9.15
C ILE A 68 -1.72 14.78 -9.80
N GLU A 69 -0.43 14.55 -9.58
CA GLU A 69 0.66 15.34 -10.19
C GLU A 69 0.58 15.31 -11.72
N ALA A 70 0.44 14.12 -12.32
CA ALA A 70 0.32 13.98 -13.77
C ALA A 70 -0.91 14.70 -14.35
N VAL A 71 -2.04 14.73 -13.63
CA VAL A 71 -3.25 15.45 -14.05
C VAL A 71 -3.05 16.96 -13.93
N ASN A 72 -2.42 17.44 -12.86
CA ASN A 72 -2.10 18.86 -12.69
C ASN A 72 -1.09 19.36 -13.74
N ASP A 73 -0.12 18.53 -14.12
CA ASP A 73 0.78 18.80 -15.25
C ASP A 73 0.03 18.87 -16.58
N LEU A 74 -0.97 18.00 -16.76
CA LEU A 74 -1.83 18.03 -17.94
C LEU A 74 -2.63 19.34 -17.99
N PHE A 75 -3.26 19.75 -16.88
CA PHE A 75 -3.97 21.02 -16.81
C PHE A 75 -3.06 22.21 -17.12
N SER A 76 -1.87 22.24 -16.53
CA SER A 76 -0.88 23.29 -16.76
C SER A 76 -0.48 23.39 -18.24
N LYS A 77 -0.27 22.25 -18.92
CA LYS A 77 0.03 22.20 -20.36
C LYS A 77 -1.08 22.80 -21.24
N TYR A 78 -2.34 22.74 -20.78
CA TYR A 78 -3.49 23.31 -21.49
C TYR A 78 -3.95 24.66 -20.92
N GLY A 79 -3.16 25.31 -20.06
CA GLY A 79 -3.48 26.61 -19.47
C GLY A 79 -4.67 26.58 -18.49
N LYS A 80 -4.97 25.41 -17.91
CA LYS A 80 -6.00 25.23 -16.89
C LYS A 80 -5.38 25.24 -15.49
N PRO A 81 -6.11 25.68 -14.45
CA PRO A 81 -5.61 25.66 -13.09
C PRO A 81 -5.37 24.21 -12.60
N PRO A 82 -4.30 23.96 -11.83
CA PRO A 82 -4.01 22.65 -11.25
C PRO A 82 -4.90 22.39 -10.03
N ILE A 83 -6.08 21.80 -10.28
CA ILE A 83 -7.13 21.57 -9.27
C ILE A 83 -7.39 20.08 -8.99
N ALA A 84 -6.48 19.20 -9.44
CA ALA A 84 -6.57 17.75 -9.20
C ALA A 84 -6.07 17.38 -7.81
#